data_AF-A0A2H9QHT9-F1
#
_entry.id   AF-A0A2H9QHT9-F1
#
_cell.length_a   1.000
_cell.length_b   1.000
_cell.length_c   1.000
_cell.angle_alpha   90.00
_cell.angle_beta   90.00
_cell.angle_gamma   90.00
#
_symmetry.space_group_name_H-M   'P 1'
#
loop_
_entity.id
_entity.type
_entity.pdbx_description
1 polymer ?
#
loop_
_entity_poly.entity_id
_entity_poly.type
_entity_poly.pdbx_seq_one_letter_code
_entity_poly.pdbx_strand_id
1 'polypeptide(L)'
;MSAKDLCCLPFLEKLKKAGISSFKIEGRNRSPEYVYAVVSIYRKALDKRLTKKELKESVKNLEEVYNRGFSSGFYFKIPTSDDFTKTEHGESKKTKMFIGKIHHYWKNIGVADLKINTGKLKIGDVIIVSGNTTFFKTKIESMEIDHKPISSVKKGKHVGIKLPECRENDEVYLVVKK
;
A
#
# COMPACT_ATOMS: atom_id res chain seq x y z
N MET A 1 -3.62 -26.92 -1.25
CA MET A 1 -4.16 -25.98 -0.24
C MET A 1 -3.00 -25.24 0.42
N SER A 2 -2.98 -23.90 0.38
CA SER A 2 -1.90 -23.12 1.00
C SER A 2 -2.28 -22.71 2.43
N ALA A 3 -1.31 -22.52 3.32
CA ALA A 3 -1.58 -21.95 4.65
C ALA A 3 -2.00 -20.47 4.52
N LYS A 4 -2.84 -20.00 5.46
CA LYS A 4 -3.08 -18.57 5.67
C LYS A 4 -1.80 -17.87 6.12
N ASP A 5 -1.73 -16.57 5.94
CA ASP A 5 -0.55 -15.81 6.34
C ASP A 5 -0.47 -15.67 7.88
N LEU A 6 0.70 -15.95 8.45
CA LEU A 6 0.94 -15.75 9.88
C LEU A 6 0.87 -14.26 10.21
N CYS A 7 -0.03 -13.87 11.11
CA CYS A 7 -0.19 -12.48 11.53
C CYS A 7 -0.17 -12.36 13.05
N CYS A 8 0.91 -11.79 13.58
CA CYS A 8 1.09 -11.59 15.00
C CYS A 8 0.46 -10.29 15.52
N LEU A 9 0.07 -9.36 14.64
CA LEU A 9 -0.44 -8.04 15.04
C LEU A 9 -1.55 -8.10 16.11
N PRO A 10 -2.57 -8.98 16.02
CA PRO A 10 -3.64 -9.05 17.02
C PRO A 10 -3.16 -9.42 18.44
N PHE A 11 -2.01 -10.05 18.56
CA PHE A 11 -1.45 -10.54 19.82
C PHE A 11 0.00 -10.08 20.06
N LEU A 12 0.45 -9.05 19.33
CA LEU A 12 1.81 -8.53 19.40
C LEU A 12 2.19 -8.09 20.82
N GLU A 13 1.25 -7.50 21.55
CA GLU A 13 1.46 -7.10 22.95
C GLU A 13 1.71 -8.27 23.89
N LYS A 14 1.16 -9.46 23.61
CA LYS A 14 1.49 -10.68 24.38
C LYS A 14 2.92 -11.11 24.11
N LEU A 15 3.35 -11.05 22.85
CA LEU A 15 4.72 -11.38 22.44
C LEU A 15 5.76 -10.45 23.09
N LYS A 16 5.48 -9.13 23.11
CA LYS A 16 6.32 -8.14 23.81
C LYS A 16 6.45 -8.46 25.30
N LYS A 17 5.33 -8.78 25.97
CA LYS A 17 5.32 -9.14 27.39
C LYS A 17 6.05 -10.46 27.70
N ALA A 18 6.08 -11.39 26.76
CA ALA A 18 6.82 -12.64 26.88
C ALA A 18 8.35 -12.48 26.74
N GLY A 19 8.85 -11.26 26.54
CA GLY A 19 10.29 -10.97 26.42
C GLY A 19 10.84 -11.12 25.00
N ILE A 20 9.98 -11.28 23.99
CA ILE A 20 10.43 -11.34 22.59
C ILE A 20 11.03 -10.00 22.19
N SER A 21 12.31 -10.01 21.83
CA SER A 21 13.10 -8.80 21.55
C SER A 21 13.31 -8.54 20.06
N SER A 22 13.00 -9.51 19.19
CA SER A 22 13.18 -9.38 17.74
C SER A 22 11.98 -9.96 16.99
N PHE A 23 11.51 -9.20 15.99
CA PHE A 23 10.40 -9.58 15.11
C PHE A 23 10.89 -9.55 13.67
N LYS A 24 10.65 -10.64 12.93
CA LYS A 24 10.99 -10.74 11.51
C LYS A 24 9.74 -10.64 10.65
N ILE A 25 9.82 -9.85 9.59
CA ILE A 25 8.80 -9.76 8.54
C ILE A 25 9.35 -10.44 7.29
N GLU A 26 8.59 -11.36 6.70
CA GLU A 26 8.95 -12.01 5.44
C GLU A 26 8.40 -11.21 4.25
N GLY A 27 9.31 -10.78 3.36
CA GLY A 27 9.02 -9.89 2.24
C GLY A 27 9.49 -10.41 0.88
N ARG A 28 10.09 -11.61 0.79
CA ARG A 28 10.56 -12.15 -0.48
C ARG A 28 9.41 -12.30 -1.46
N ASN A 29 9.64 -11.85 -2.70
CA ASN A 29 8.65 -11.85 -3.77
C ASN A 29 7.33 -11.14 -3.39
N ARG A 30 7.40 -10.13 -2.50
CA ARG A 30 6.29 -9.25 -2.17
C ARG A 30 6.48 -7.90 -2.85
N SER A 31 5.37 -7.26 -3.18
CA SER A 31 5.40 -5.96 -3.83
C SER A 31 5.83 -4.86 -2.85
N PRO A 32 6.37 -3.73 -3.32
CA PRO A 32 6.71 -2.59 -2.47
C PRO A 32 5.55 -2.13 -1.57
N GLU A 33 4.31 -2.18 -2.06
CA GLU A 33 3.10 -1.82 -1.31
C GLU A 33 2.89 -2.71 -0.09
N TYR A 34 3.09 -4.02 -0.28
CA TYR A 34 2.98 -4.98 0.80
C TYR A 34 4.04 -4.69 1.85
N VAL A 35 5.30 -4.53 1.43
CA VAL A 35 6.41 -4.31 2.36
C VAL A 35 6.18 -3.01 3.13
N TYR A 36 5.81 -1.94 2.44
CA TYR A 36 5.50 -0.65 3.07
C TYR A 36 4.36 -0.76 4.09
N ALA A 37 3.23 -1.37 3.72
CA ALA A 37 2.07 -1.49 4.60
C ALA A 37 2.39 -2.31 5.85
N VAL A 38 3.04 -3.47 5.67
CA VAL A 38 3.39 -4.36 6.78
C VAL A 38 4.39 -3.70 7.72
N VAL A 39 5.49 -3.16 7.19
CA VAL A 39 6.53 -2.53 8.00
C VAL A 39 5.97 -1.31 8.75
N SER A 40 5.21 -0.44 8.08
CA SER A 40 4.63 0.76 8.70
C SER A 40 3.70 0.42 9.86
N ILE A 41 2.83 -0.58 9.67
CA ILE A 41 1.87 -1.01 10.69
C ILE A 41 2.58 -1.66 11.88
N TYR A 42 3.50 -2.59 11.64
CA TYR A 42 4.23 -3.27 12.71
C TYR A 42 5.17 -2.31 13.44
N ARG A 43 5.84 -1.38 12.74
CA ARG A 43 6.65 -0.33 13.36
C ARG A 43 5.81 0.51 14.32
N LYS A 44 4.66 1.02 13.86
CA LYS A 44 3.72 1.76 14.71
C LYS A 44 3.28 0.97 15.94
N ALA A 45 3.01 -0.33 15.79
CA ALA A 45 2.57 -1.20 16.89
C ALA A 45 3.70 -1.60 17.86
N LEU A 46 4.95 -1.58 17.40
CA LEU A 46 6.11 -1.80 18.26
C LEU A 46 6.43 -0.54 19.07
N ASP A 47 6.46 0.62 18.41
CA ASP A 47 6.81 1.91 19.01
C ASP A 47 5.78 2.37 20.05
N LYS A 48 4.50 2.04 19.86
CA LYS A 48 3.44 2.30 20.84
C LYS A 48 2.41 1.18 20.91
N ARG A 49 1.75 1.06 22.05
CA ARG A 49 0.59 0.19 22.19
C ARG A 49 -0.60 0.76 21.44
N LEU A 50 -1.11 0.03 20.45
CA LEU A 50 -2.27 0.46 19.67
C LEU A 50 -3.56 0.39 20.50
N THR A 51 -4.45 1.36 20.30
CA THR A 51 -5.83 1.28 20.78
C THR A 51 -6.61 0.17 20.05
N LYS A 52 -7.75 -0.28 20.61
CA LYS A 52 -8.62 -1.28 19.95
C LYS A 52 -9.05 -0.83 18.54
N LYS A 53 -9.35 0.46 18.38
CA LYS A 53 -9.74 1.05 17.09
C LYS A 53 -8.59 1.02 16.09
N GLU A 54 -7.42 1.49 16.48
CA GLU A 54 -6.22 1.47 15.62
C GLU A 54 -5.82 0.04 15.23
N LEU A 55 -5.94 -0.91 16.16
CA LEU A 55 -5.64 -2.32 15.88
C LEU A 55 -6.59 -2.88 14.83
N LYS A 56 -7.90 -2.67 15.00
CA LYS A 56 -8.92 -3.13 14.03
C LYS A 56 -8.69 -2.53 12.64
N GLU A 57 -8.40 -1.23 12.57
CA GLU A 57 -8.09 -0.55 11.32
C GLU A 57 -6.80 -1.07 10.68
N SER A 58 -5.76 -1.31 11.49
CA SER A 58 -4.49 -1.86 11.01
C SER A 58 -4.65 -3.27 10.45
N VAL A 59 -5.44 -4.14 11.11
CA VAL A 59 -5.75 -5.48 10.60
C VAL A 59 -6.47 -5.39 9.26
N LYS A 60 -7.50 -4.53 9.14
CA LYS A 60 -8.20 -4.30 7.88
C LYS A 60 -7.27 -3.81 6.76
N ASN A 61 -6.32 -2.93 7.08
CA ASN A 61 -5.33 -2.46 6.12
C ASN A 61 -4.39 -3.58 5.67
N LEU A 62 -4.00 -4.49 6.57
CA LEU A 62 -3.24 -5.68 6.20
C LEU A 62 -4.06 -6.60 5.29
N GLU A 63 -5.36 -6.79 5.54
CA GLU A 63 -6.25 -7.57 4.65
C GLU A 63 -6.34 -7.00 3.23
N GLU A 64 -6.05 -5.71 3.01
CA GLU A 64 -6.01 -5.15 1.65
C GLU A 64 -4.76 -5.56 0.86
N VAL A 65 -3.66 -5.94 1.53
CA VAL A 65 -2.40 -6.35 0.89
C VAL A 65 -2.14 -7.85 0.99
N TYR A 66 -2.77 -8.53 1.95
CA TYR A 66 -2.75 -9.98 2.11
C TYR A 66 -3.99 -10.63 1.54
N ASN A 67 -3.80 -11.65 0.72
CA ASN A 67 -4.88 -12.22 -0.08
C ASN A 67 -5.25 -13.66 0.33
N ARG A 68 -4.71 -14.17 1.44
CA ARG A 68 -4.94 -15.55 1.92
C ARG A 68 -5.51 -15.60 3.34
N GLY A 69 -5.93 -14.47 3.89
CA GLY A 69 -6.38 -14.36 5.27
C GLY A 69 -5.25 -14.58 6.30
N PHE A 70 -5.60 -14.54 7.58
CA PHE A 70 -4.65 -14.61 8.68
C PHE A 70 -4.81 -15.85 9.56
N SER A 71 -3.68 -16.30 10.11
CA SER A 71 -3.61 -17.31 11.17
C SER A 71 -2.67 -16.87 12.28
N SER A 72 -2.88 -17.37 13.49
CA SER A 72 -1.92 -17.28 14.59
C SER A 72 -0.77 -18.28 14.45
N GLY A 73 -0.80 -19.17 13.45
CA GLY A 73 0.08 -20.32 13.40
C GLY A 73 0.01 -21.14 14.68
N PHE A 74 1.16 -21.65 15.12
CA PHE A 74 1.28 -22.55 16.27
C PHE A 74 1.33 -21.84 17.64
N TYR A 75 1.19 -20.51 17.70
CA TYR A 75 1.38 -19.76 18.95
C TYR A 75 0.40 -20.11 20.07
N PHE A 76 -0.85 -20.46 19.73
CA PHE A 76 -1.91 -20.68 20.73
C PHE A 76 -2.67 -21.99 20.57
N LYS A 77 -2.52 -22.66 19.43
CA LYS A 77 -3.18 -23.93 19.13
C LYS A 77 -2.44 -24.64 18.00
N ILE A 78 -2.70 -25.93 17.85
CA ILE A 78 -2.34 -26.66 16.64
C ILE A 78 -3.26 -26.17 15.51
N PRO A 79 -2.71 -25.73 14.35
CA PRO A 79 -3.51 -25.28 13.21
C PRO A 79 -4.49 -26.37 12.73
N THR A 80 -5.69 -25.94 12.34
CA THR A 80 -6.72 -26.83 11.78
C THR A 80 -6.95 -26.50 10.30
N SER A 81 -7.89 -27.18 9.65
CA SER A 81 -8.29 -26.89 8.26
C SER A 81 -8.69 -25.42 8.05
N ASP A 82 -9.20 -24.75 9.08
CA ASP A 82 -9.55 -23.31 9.04
C ASP A 82 -8.34 -22.38 8.93
N ASP A 83 -7.13 -22.87 9.20
CA ASP A 83 -5.87 -22.13 9.08
C ASP A 83 -5.25 -22.23 7.67
N PHE A 84 -5.96 -22.87 6.73
CA PHE A 84 -5.60 -22.95 5.31
C PHE A 84 -6.54 -22.08 4.46
N THR A 85 -6.01 -21.54 3.37
CA THR A 85 -6.82 -20.80 2.40
C THR A 85 -7.69 -21.77 1.59
N LYS A 86 -8.94 -21.37 1.37
CA LYS A 86 -9.90 -22.07 0.51
C LYS A 86 -9.71 -21.74 -0.97
N THR A 87 -8.90 -20.72 -1.28
CA THR A 87 -8.67 -20.23 -2.64
C THR A 87 -7.24 -20.54 -3.11
N GLU A 88 -7.12 -21.01 -4.35
CA GLU A 88 -5.84 -21.36 -4.98
C GLU A 88 -5.09 -20.16 -5.56
N HIS A 89 -5.79 -19.03 -5.75
CA HIS A 89 -5.24 -17.80 -6.32
C HIS A 89 -5.48 -16.61 -5.39
N GLY A 90 -4.57 -15.64 -5.41
CA GLY A 90 -4.67 -14.43 -4.58
C GLY A 90 -5.95 -13.63 -4.89
N GLU A 91 -6.77 -13.42 -3.86
CA GLU A 91 -8.02 -12.64 -3.90
C GLU A 91 -7.84 -11.11 -4.03
N SER A 92 -6.83 -10.64 -4.76
CA SER A 92 -6.67 -9.20 -4.95
C SER A 92 -7.83 -8.64 -5.78
N LYS A 93 -8.73 -7.90 -5.13
CA LYS A 93 -9.88 -7.20 -5.76
C LYS A 93 -9.46 -5.97 -6.58
N LYS A 94 -8.17 -5.62 -6.57
CA LYS A 94 -7.63 -4.43 -7.22
C LYS A 94 -6.44 -4.84 -8.09
N THR A 95 -6.32 -4.20 -9.24
CA THR A 95 -5.13 -4.26 -10.10
C THR A 95 -4.53 -2.86 -10.22
N LYS A 96 -3.27 -2.80 -10.64
CA LYS A 96 -2.57 -1.55 -10.93
C LYS A 96 -2.32 -1.44 -12.41
N MET A 97 -2.66 -0.29 -12.97
CA MET A 97 -2.37 0.04 -14.35
C MET A 97 -1.33 1.15 -14.36
N PHE A 98 -0.19 0.92 -14.99
CA PHE A 98 0.81 1.97 -15.19
C PHE A 98 0.19 3.15 -15.95
N ILE A 99 0.43 4.37 -15.48
CA ILE A 99 -0.05 5.63 -16.08
C ILE A 99 1.11 6.45 -16.62
N GLY A 100 2.23 6.50 -15.91
CA GLY A 100 3.37 7.29 -16.32
C GLY A 100 4.43 7.47 -15.25
N LYS A 101 5.27 8.49 -15.41
CA LYS A 101 6.37 8.78 -14.49
C LYS A 101 6.38 10.25 -14.07
N ILE A 102 6.81 10.48 -12.83
CA ILE A 102 7.12 11.83 -12.35
C ILE A 102 8.29 12.37 -13.18
N HIS A 103 8.04 13.46 -13.88
CA HIS A 103 9.03 14.18 -14.66
C HIS A 103 9.79 15.17 -13.78
N HIS A 104 9.09 15.87 -12.88
CA HIS A 104 9.68 16.83 -11.95
C HIS A 104 8.83 17.00 -10.68
N TYR A 105 9.41 17.48 -9.58
CA TYR A 105 8.69 17.79 -8.34
C TYR A 105 9.14 19.13 -7.72
N TRP A 106 8.20 20.07 -7.59
CA TRP A 106 8.44 21.36 -6.94
C TRP A 106 8.13 21.27 -5.45
N LYS A 107 9.17 21.06 -4.62
CA LYS A 107 9.06 20.88 -3.17
C LYS A 107 8.30 22.01 -2.45
N ASN A 108 8.56 23.26 -2.83
CA ASN A 108 8.00 24.43 -2.13
C ASN A 108 6.46 24.51 -2.21
N ILE A 109 5.88 24.01 -3.30
CA ILE A 109 4.43 24.05 -3.54
C ILE A 109 3.77 22.67 -3.45
N GLY A 110 4.56 21.61 -3.32
CA GLY A 110 4.08 20.23 -3.22
C GLY A 110 3.41 19.72 -4.49
N VAL A 111 3.92 20.11 -5.66
CA VAL A 111 3.35 19.76 -6.97
C VAL A 111 4.32 18.89 -7.75
N ALA A 112 3.81 17.80 -8.30
CA ALA A 112 4.52 16.96 -9.25
C ALA A 112 4.08 17.24 -10.68
N ASP A 113 5.04 17.35 -11.59
CA ASP A 113 4.81 17.22 -13.02
C ASP A 113 4.80 15.73 -13.38
N LEU A 114 3.62 15.20 -13.72
CA LEU A 114 3.44 13.82 -14.15
C LEU A 114 3.33 13.76 -15.67
N LYS A 115 4.26 13.03 -16.31
CA LYS A 115 4.15 12.68 -17.71
C LYS A 115 3.24 11.46 -17.88
N ILE A 116 2.11 11.63 -18.56
CA ILE A 116 1.15 10.54 -18.81
C ILE A 116 1.61 9.72 -20.02
N ASN A 117 2.14 8.52 -19.78
CA ASN A 117 2.61 7.61 -20.82
C ASN A 117 1.50 6.70 -21.38
N THR A 118 0.49 6.37 -20.56
CA THR A 118 -0.55 5.39 -20.90
C THR A 118 -1.90 5.76 -20.27
N GLY A 119 -2.99 5.35 -20.92
CA GLY A 119 -4.34 5.48 -20.38
C GLY A 119 -4.85 6.93 -20.26
N LYS A 120 -5.74 7.13 -19.27
CA LYS A 120 -6.25 8.43 -18.84
C LYS A 120 -6.24 8.51 -17.32
N LEU A 121 -6.21 9.72 -16.80
CA LEU A 121 -6.30 10.02 -15.38
C LEU A 121 -7.37 11.07 -15.16
N LYS A 122 -8.16 10.96 -14.10
CA LYS A 122 -9.20 11.93 -13.73
C LYS A 122 -9.14 12.29 -12.25
N ILE A 123 -9.72 13.44 -11.91
CA ILE A 123 -9.92 13.82 -10.51
C ILE A 123 -10.75 12.71 -9.82
N GLY A 124 -10.32 12.36 -8.61
CA GLY A 124 -10.91 11.33 -7.79
C GLY A 124 -10.35 9.92 -8.00
N ASP A 125 -9.51 9.71 -9.01
CA ASP A 125 -8.77 8.45 -9.17
C ASP A 125 -7.81 8.23 -7.99
N VAL A 126 -7.61 6.97 -7.63
CA VAL A 126 -6.63 6.58 -6.61
C VAL A 126 -5.38 6.09 -7.32
N ILE A 127 -4.25 6.72 -7.02
CA ILE A 127 -2.95 6.38 -7.59
C ILE A 127 -1.99 5.83 -6.54
N ILE A 128 -0.99 5.10 -7.01
CA ILE A 128 0.20 4.70 -6.26
C ILE A 128 1.40 5.32 -6.95
N VAL A 129 2.21 6.03 -6.18
CA VAL A 129 3.53 6.53 -6.61
C VAL A 129 4.58 5.62 -5.97
N SER A 130 5.44 5.05 -6.79
CA SER A 130 6.45 4.07 -6.37
C SER A 130 7.78 4.32 -7.06
N GLY A 131 8.84 4.40 -6.28
CA GLY A 131 10.23 4.46 -6.74
C GLY A 131 11.18 3.87 -5.70
N ASN A 132 12.48 4.09 -5.85
CA ASN A 132 13.49 3.44 -4.99
C ASN A 132 13.32 3.77 -3.50
N THR A 133 12.92 5.00 -3.20
CA THR A 133 12.77 5.51 -1.82
C THR A 133 11.46 6.27 -1.63
N THR A 134 10.53 6.12 -2.58
CA THR A 134 9.22 6.76 -2.55
C THR A 134 8.16 5.67 -2.63
N PHE A 135 7.22 5.68 -1.69
CA PHE A 135 6.03 4.86 -1.81
C PHE A 135 4.88 5.53 -1.08
N PHE A 136 3.81 5.85 -1.80
CA PHE A 136 2.55 6.25 -1.19
C PHE A 136 1.37 6.00 -2.13
N LYS A 137 0.19 5.91 -1.51
CA LYS A 137 -1.10 5.78 -2.20
C LYS A 137 -1.95 6.98 -1.85
N THR A 138 -2.50 7.65 -2.85
CA THR A 138 -3.31 8.86 -2.64
C THR A 138 -4.43 8.97 -3.66
N LYS A 139 -5.43 9.78 -3.34
CA LYS A 139 -6.51 10.17 -4.25
C LYS A 139 -6.12 11.47 -4.93
N ILE A 140 -6.40 11.59 -6.23
CA ILE A 140 -6.17 12.83 -6.97
C ILE A 140 -7.26 13.82 -6.61
N GLU A 141 -6.87 14.94 -6.02
CA GLU A 141 -7.78 16.01 -5.61
C GLU A 141 -7.81 17.17 -6.63
N SER A 142 -6.67 17.47 -7.24
CA SER A 142 -6.54 18.52 -8.25
C SER A 142 -5.56 18.12 -9.35
N MET A 143 -5.79 18.66 -10.55
CA MET A 143 -4.91 18.54 -11.70
C MET A 143 -4.94 19.82 -12.52
N GLU A 144 -3.79 20.23 -13.04
CA GLU A 144 -3.64 21.44 -13.85
C GLU A 144 -2.76 21.19 -15.07
N ILE A 145 -3.09 21.88 -16.17
CA ILE A 145 -2.24 22.02 -17.36
C ILE A 145 -2.21 23.52 -17.69
N ASP A 146 -1.02 24.08 -17.88
CA ASP A 146 -0.82 25.51 -18.18
C ASP A 146 -1.60 26.43 -17.21
N HIS A 147 -1.52 26.12 -15.90
CA HIS A 147 -2.23 26.81 -14.80
C HIS A 147 -3.76 26.79 -14.88
N LYS A 148 -4.35 25.94 -15.72
CA LYS A 148 -5.79 25.77 -15.84
C LYS A 148 -6.21 24.46 -15.17
N PRO A 149 -7.17 24.50 -14.22
CA PRO A 149 -7.74 23.29 -13.65
C PRO A 149 -8.37 22.40 -14.71
N ILE A 150 -8.11 21.10 -14.63
CA ILE A 150 -8.68 20.10 -15.53
C ILE A 150 -9.27 18.93 -14.74
N SER A 151 -10.35 18.35 -15.25
CA SER A 151 -10.99 17.18 -14.63
C SER A 151 -10.41 15.85 -15.10
N SER A 152 -9.77 15.82 -16.27
CA SER A 152 -9.14 14.62 -16.84
C SER A 152 -8.03 14.94 -17.83
N VAL A 153 -7.07 14.02 -17.94
CA VAL A 153 -5.94 14.07 -18.87
C VAL A 153 -5.73 12.70 -19.53
N LYS A 154 -5.32 12.69 -20.80
CA LYS A 154 -5.01 11.48 -21.57
C LYS A 154 -3.50 11.36 -21.80
N LYS A 155 -3.07 10.19 -22.26
CA LYS A 155 -1.70 9.93 -22.77
C LYS A 155 -1.13 11.08 -23.60
N GLY A 156 0.16 11.33 -23.41
CA GLY A 156 0.97 12.25 -24.22
C GLY A 156 1.08 13.66 -23.65
N LYS A 157 0.52 13.92 -22.46
CA LYS A 157 0.55 15.22 -21.80
C LYS A 157 1.32 15.16 -20.49
N HIS A 158 1.83 16.32 -20.10
CA HIS A 158 2.32 16.61 -18.76
C HIS A 158 1.17 17.22 -17.96
N VAL A 159 1.06 16.88 -16.69
CA VAL A 159 0.01 17.39 -15.80
C VAL A 159 0.60 17.69 -14.43
N GLY A 160 0.31 18.89 -13.90
CA GLY A 160 0.64 19.26 -12.53
C GLY A 160 -0.37 18.65 -11.57
N ILE A 161 0.09 17.92 -10.56
CA ILE A 161 -0.73 17.28 -9.53
C ILE A 161 -0.16 17.59 -8.15
N LYS A 162 -1.01 18.01 -7.21
CA LYS A 162 -0.59 18.17 -5.81
C LYS A 162 -0.39 16.79 -5.17
N LEU A 163 0.83 16.50 -4.73
CA LEU A 163 1.23 15.20 -4.18
C LEU A 163 2.20 15.35 -3.00
N PRO A 164 2.25 14.35 -2.09
CA PRO A 164 3.36 14.19 -1.16
C PRO A 164 4.72 14.16 -1.88
N GLU A 165 5.81 14.34 -1.13
CA GLU A 165 7.16 14.36 -1.71
C GLU A 165 7.43 13.10 -2.54
N CYS A 166 7.76 13.32 -3.81
CA CYS A 166 8.16 12.30 -4.77
C CYS A 166 9.40 12.75 -5.54
N ARG A 167 9.96 11.86 -6.35
CA ARG A 167 11.22 12.04 -7.06
C ARG A 167 11.05 11.84 -8.55
N GLU A 168 11.94 12.45 -9.33
CA GLU A 168 12.00 12.21 -10.77
C GLU A 168 12.17 10.72 -11.06
N ASN A 169 11.47 10.25 -12.10
CA ASN A 169 11.36 8.85 -12.51
C ASN A 169 10.56 7.92 -11.60
N ASP A 170 9.99 8.41 -10.49
CA ASP A 170 9.01 7.63 -9.73
C ASP A 170 7.84 7.23 -10.65
N GLU A 171 7.42 5.97 -10.56
CA GLU A 171 6.36 5.42 -11.39
C GLU A 171 4.99 5.65 -10.75
N VAL A 172 4.02 6.02 -11.59
CA VAL A 172 2.65 6.29 -11.18
C VAL A 172 1.71 5.24 -11.77
N TYR A 173 0.95 4.61 -10.89
CA TYR A 173 -0.01 3.56 -11.20
C TYR A 173 -1.43 3.97 -10.79
N LEU A 174 -2.40 3.79 -11.67
CA LEU A 174 -3.83 3.88 -11.33
C LEU A 174 -4.29 2.58 -10.66
N VAL A 175 -4.99 2.70 -9.53
CA VAL A 175 -5.62 1.58 -8.84
C VAL A 175 -7.01 1.33 -9.44
N VAL A 176 -7.18 0.18 -10.09
CA VAL A 176 -8.42 -0.21 -10.77
C VAL A 176 -9.06 -1.36 -9.99
N LYS A 177 -10.38 -1.37 -9.83
CA LYS A 177 -11.08 -2.56 -9.33
C LYS A 177 -11.02 -3.65 -10.40
N LYS A 178 -10.73 -4.88 -9.97
CA LYS A 178 -10.77 -6.07 -10.83
C LYS A 178 -12.22 -6.46 -11.11
#